data_AF-A0A1Q6WSS5-F1
#
_entry.id   AF-A0A1Q6WSS5-F1
#
_cell.length_a   1.000
_cell.length_b   1.000
_cell.length_c   1.000
_cell.angle_alpha   90.00
_cell.angle_beta   90.00
_cell.angle_gamma   90.00
#
_symmetry.space_group_name_H-M   'P 1'
#
loop_
_entity.id
_entity.type
_entity.pdbx_description
1 polymer ?
#
loop_
_entity_poly.entity_id
_entity_poly.type
_entity_poly.pdbx_seq_one_letter_code
_entity_poly.pdbx_strand_id
1 'polypeptide(L)'
;MQRIRGAQNRARLEDRVVQDGDITPACAQACPSEAIVFGDLHDKTSRVAALAQDPRGYHVLAGLNTRPAITYLARVTQGAVAEA
;
A
#
# COMPACT_ATOMS: atom_id res chain seq x y z
N MET A 1 -12.93 0.58 7.72
CA MET A 1 -12.55 0.85 9.13
C MET A 1 -12.49 -0.40 10.01
N GLN A 2 -13.42 -1.37 9.86
CA GLN A 2 -13.56 -2.51 10.77
C GLN A 2 -12.28 -3.34 10.97
N ARG A 3 -11.58 -3.76 9.91
CA ARG A 3 -10.37 -4.58 10.02
C ARG A 3 -9.21 -3.89 10.75
N ILE A 4 -9.02 -2.59 10.52
CA ILE A 4 -7.99 -1.78 11.21
C ILE A 4 -8.26 -1.75 12.71
N ARG A 5 -9.49 -1.41 13.11
CA ARG A 5 -9.85 -1.32 14.54
C ARG A 5 -9.75 -2.67 15.24
N GLY A 6 -10.17 -3.74 14.56
CA GLY A 6 -10.06 -5.11 15.08
C GLY A 6 -8.61 -5.51 15.38
N ALA A 7 -7.69 -5.26 14.45
CA ALA A 7 -6.27 -5.56 14.64
C ALA A 7 -5.62 -4.66 15.70
N GLN A 8 -5.93 -3.36 15.71
CA GLN A 8 -5.44 -2.43 16.74
C GLN A 8 -5.86 -2.85 18.14
N ASN A 9 -7.12 -3.28 18.31
CA ASN A 9 -7.60 -3.76 19.60
C ASN A 9 -6.89 -5.05 20.02
N ARG A 10 -6.66 -5.97 19.08
CA ARG A 10 -5.94 -7.22 19.35
C ARG A 10 -4.49 -6.96 19.78
N ALA A 11 -3.76 -6.14 19.03
CA ALA A 11 -2.38 -5.78 19.38
C ALA A 11 -2.29 -5.12 20.77
N ARG A 12 -3.26 -4.27 21.12
CA ARG A 12 -3.37 -3.68 22.46
C ARG A 12 -3.62 -4.71 23.56
N LEU A 13 -4.45 -5.73 23.31
CA LEU A 13 -4.69 -6.81 24.28
C LEU A 13 -3.46 -7.71 24.47
N GLU A 14 -2.60 -7.78 23.46
CA GLU A 14 -1.36 -8.55 23.44
C GLU A 14 -0.13 -7.70 23.87
N ASP A 15 -0.34 -6.49 24.39
CA ASP A 15 0.70 -5.54 24.79
C ASP A 15 1.82 -5.33 23.74
N ARG A 16 1.44 -5.34 22.46
CA ARG A 16 2.36 -5.12 21.33
C ARG A 16 1.85 -4.07 20.36
N VAL A 17 2.76 -3.58 19.52
CA VAL A 17 2.41 -2.72 18.40
C VAL A 17 1.83 -3.54 17.24
N VAL A 18 1.05 -2.86 16.39
CA VAL A 18 0.58 -3.43 15.12
C VAL A 18 1.80 -3.61 14.22
N GLN A 19 1.93 -4.81 13.64
CA GLN A 19 3.00 -5.18 12.74
C GLN A 19 2.48 -5.23 11.30
N ASP A 20 3.39 -5.18 10.32
CA ASP A 20 3.02 -5.34 8.92
C ASP A 20 2.34 -6.71 8.71
N GLY A 21 1.25 -6.74 7.96
CA GLY A 21 0.43 -7.95 7.78
C GLY A 21 -0.63 -8.23 8.87
N ASP A 22 -0.62 -7.58 10.03
CA ASP A 22 -1.73 -7.68 11.01
C ASP A 22 -3.06 -7.16 10.44
N ILE A 23 -2.98 -6.24 9.47
CA ILE A 23 -4.13 -5.63 8.82
C ILE A 23 -4.06 -5.88 7.32
N THR A 24 -4.96 -6.74 6.84
CA THR A 24 -5.19 -6.93 5.40
C THR A 24 -6.62 -6.50 5.06
N PRO A 25 -6.83 -5.37 4.37
CA PRO A 25 -8.14 -4.97 3.88
C PRO A 25 -8.74 -5.99 2.92
N ALA A 26 -10.07 -5.97 2.76
CA ALA A 26 -10.76 -6.93 1.88
C ALA A 26 -10.29 -6.83 0.42
N CYS A 27 -10.04 -5.62 -0.09
CA CYS A 27 -9.54 -5.42 -1.46
C CYS A 27 -8.13 -5.98 -1.67
N ALA A 28 -7.23 -5.82 -0.69
CA ALA A 28 -5.90 -6.41 -0.74
C ALA A 28 -5.96 -7.95 -0.66
N GLN A 29 -6.79 -8.49 0.25
CA GLN A 29 -6.97 -9.93 0.40
C GLN A 29 -7.61 -10.59 -0.83
N ALA A 30 -8.55 -9.90 -1.48
CA ALA A 30 -9.28 -10.43 -2.62
C ALA A 30 -8.48 -10.36 -3.93
N CYS A 31 -7.39 -9.59 -3.99
CA CYS A 31 -6.62 -9.38 -5.20
C CYS A 31 -5.62 -10.53 -5.41
N PRO A 32 -5.82 -11.41 -6.40
CA PRO A 32 -4.93 -12.56 -6.61
C PRO A 32 -3.53 -12.15 -7.10
N SER A 33 -3.40 -10.98 -7.72
CA SER A 33 -2.12 -10.45 -8.22
C SER A 33 -1.37 -9.59 -7.19
N GLU A 34 -1.90 -9.46 -5.96
CA GLU A 34 -1.33 -8.61 -4.91
C GLU A 34 -1.09 -7.14 -5.35
N ALA A 35 -1.93 -6.61 -6.23
CA ALA A 35 -1.77 -5.26 -6.76
C ALA A 35 -1.96 -4.16 -5.69
N ILE A 36 -2.65 -4.47 -4.59
CA ILE A 36 -2.92 -3.54 -3.49
C ILE A 36 -2.14 -4.01 -2.27
N VAL A 37 -1.19 -3.18 -1.82
CA VAL A 37 -0.43 -3.39 -0.59
C VAL A 37 -0.88 -2.37 0.44
N PHE A 38 -1.20 -2.85 1.65
CA PHE A 38 -1.62 -2.02 2.77
C PHE A 38 -0.67 -2.25 3.94
N GLY A 39 -0.28 -1.18 4.64
CA GLY A 39 0.64 -1.24 5.77
C GLY A 39 0.80 0.12 6.44
N ASP A 40 1.72 0.22 7.40
CA ASP A 40 2.09 1.49 8.05
C ASP A 40 3.24 2.17 7.30
N LEU A 41 2.99 3.38 6.81
CA LEU A 41 3.98 4.18 6.10
C LEU A 41 5.10 4.71 7.02
N HIS A 42 4.85 4.79 8.33
CA HIS A 42 5.86 5.24 9.30
C HIS A 42 6.85 4.14 9.67
N ASP A 43 6.45 2.87 9.53
CA ASP A 43 7.35 1.74 9.65
C ASP A 43 8.20 1.63 8.38
N LYS A 44 9.46 2.05 8.46
CA LYS A 44 10.42 2.03 7.36
C LYS A 44 10.75 0.62 6.87
N THR A 45 10.44 -0.41 7.65
CA THR A 45 10.67 -1.81 7.28
C THR A 45 9.47 -2.45 6.58
N SER A 46 8.33 -1.76 6.53
CA SER A 46 7.10 -2.29 5.92
C SER A 46 7.18 -2.37 4.40
N ARG A 47 6.41 -3.29 3.82
CA ARG A 47 6.30 -3.42 2.36
C ARG A 47 5.75 -2.14 1.72
N VAL A 48 4.84 -1.44 2.39
CA VAL A 48 4.24 -0.20 1.86
C VAL A 48 5.25 0.95 1.83
N ALA A 49 6.12 1.07 2.85
CA ALA A 49 7.15 2.11 2.89
C ALA A 49 8.18 1.93 1.78
N ALA A 50 8.58 0.69 1.50
CA ALA A 50 9.45 0.36 0.37
C ALA A 50 8.80 0.72 -0.98
N LEU A 51 7.55 0.33 -1.22
CA LEU A 51 6.84 0.61 -2.47
C LEU A 51 6.51 2.11 -2.65
N ALA A 52 6.27 2.84 -1.57
CA ALA A 52 6.05 4.28 -1.64
C ALA A 52 7.30 5.06 -2.09
N GLN A 53 8.49 4.47 -1.96
CA GLN A 53 9.76 5.02 -2.43
C GLN A 53 10.17 4.49 -3.81
N ASP A 54 9.39 3.60 -4.43
CA ASP A 54 9.65 3.09 -5.78
C ASP A 54 9.67 4.28 -6.77
N PRO A 55 10.65 4.37 -7.69
CA PRO A 55 10.71 5.42 -8.70
C PRO A 55 9.47 5.55 -9.60
N ARG A 56 8.64 4.49 -9.69
CA ARG A 56 7.36 4.48 -10.41
C ARG A 56 6.19 5.02 -9.58
N GLY A 57 6.43 5.36 -8.32
CA GLY A 57 5.44 5.87 -7.39
C GLY A 57 4.95 7.26 -7.76
N TYR A 58 3.63 7.45 -7.81
CA TYR A 58 3.03 8.76 -8.01
C TYR A 58 1.72 8.91 -7.23
N HIS A 59 1.41 10.16 -6.88
CA HIS A 59 0.11 10.53 -6.33
C HIS A 59 -0.80 11.04 -7.44
N VAL A 60 -2.03 10.53 -7.47
CA VAL A 60 -3.05 11.00 -8.42
C VAL A 60 -3.37 12.46 -8.15
N LEU A 61 -3.38 13.27 -9.21
CA LEU A 61 -3.66 14.71 -9.18
C LEU A 61 -2.72 15.50 -8.24
N ALA A 62 -1.42 15.18 -8.24
CA ALA A 62 -0.44 15.82 -7.36
C ALA A 62 -0.43 17.36 -7.42
N GLY A 63 -0.75 17.97 -8.56
CA GLY A 63 -0.85 19.42 -8.72
C GLY A 63 -1.93 20.10 -7.86
N LEU A 64 -2.89 19.34 -7.33
CA LEU A 64 -3.93 19.85 -6.42
C LEU A 64 -3.51 19.85 -4.95
N ASN A 65 -2.33 19.33 -4.62
CA ASN A 65 -1.78 19.26 -3.26
C ASN A 65 -2.73 18.65 -2.21
N THR A 66 -3.52 17.63 -2.59
CA THR A 66 -4.45 16.93 -1.70
C THR A 66 -3.76 15.95 -0.75
N ARG A 67 -2.46 15.67 -0.98
CA ARG A 67 -1.61 14.78 -0.17
C ARG A 67 -2.30 13.44 0.13
N PRO A 68 -2.71 12.67 -0.89
CA PRO A 68 -3.44 11.43 -0.71
C PRO A 68 -2.57 10.39 -0.01
N ALA A 69 -3.18 9.54 0.81
CA ALA A 69 -2.50 8.45 1.50
C ALA A 69 -2.14 7.25 0.57
N ILE A 70 -2.53 7.31 -0.70
CA ILE A 70 -2.34 6.23 -1.67
C ILE A 70 -1.26 6.65 -2.67
N THR A 71 -0.25 5.80 -2.82
CA THR A 71 0.75 5.88 -3.89
C THR A 71 0.44 4.82 -4.93
N TYR A 72 0.32 5.23 -6.19
CA TYR A 72 0.15 4.33 -7.33
C TYR A 72 1.50 4.03 -7.95
N LEU A 73 1.67 2.82 -8.50
CA LEU A 73 2.86 2.47 -9.27
C LEU A 73 2.54 2.50 -10.76
N ALA A 74 3.36 3.21 -11.53
CA ALA A 74 3.21 3.27 -12.98
C ALA A 74 3.34 1.87 -13.61
N ARG A 75 2.42 1.56 -14.53
CA ARG A 75 2.47 0.33 -15.32
C ARG A 75 3.70 0.38 -16.23
N VAL A 76 4.53 -0.65 -16.16
CA VAL A 76 5.63 -0.85 -17.11
C VAL A 76 5.13 -1.81 -18.19
N THR A 77 5.09 -1.34 -19.43
CA THR A 77 4.84 -2.19 -20.60
C THR A 77 6.18 -2.45 -21.27
N GLN A 78 6.58 -3.73 -21.37
CA GLN A 78 7.64 -4.10 -22.30
C GLN A 78 7.11 -3.79 -23.69
N GLY A 79 7.77 -2.88 -24.40
CA GLY A 79 7.24 -2.34 -25.65
C GLY A 79 6.83 -3.47 -26.59
N ALA A 80 5.62 -3.38 -27.14
CA ALA A 80 5.48 -3.74 -28.53
C ALA A 80 6.62 -3.00 -29.26
N VAL A 81 7.44 -3.73 -30.01
CA VAL A 81 8.18 -3.10 -31.11
C VAL A 81 7.15 -2.23 -31.81
N ALA A 82 7.37 -0.92 -31.86
CA ALA A 82 6.49 -0.03 -32.61
C ALA A 82 6.37 -0.63 -34.02
N GLU A 83 5.22 -1.21 -34.36
CA GLU A 83 4.93 -1.62 -35.73
C GLU A 83 5.03 -0.36 -36.58
N ALA A 84 6.01 -0.39 -37.48
CA ALA A 84 6.27 0.61 -38.50
C ALA A 84 5.37 0.39 -39.71
#